data_AF-A0AAW1D8T7-F1
#
_entry.id   AF-A0AAW1D8T7-F1
#
_cell.length_a   1.000
_cell.length_b   1.000
_cell.length_c   1.000
_cell.angle_alpha   90.00
_cell.angle_beta   90.00
_cell.angle_gamma   90.00
#
_symmetry.space_group_name_H-M   'P 1'
#
loop_
_entity.id
_entity.type
_entity.pdbx_description
1 polymer ?
#
loop_
_entity_poly.entity_id
_entity_poly.type
_entity_poly.pdbx_seq_one_letter_code
_entity_poly.pdbx_strand_id
1 'polypeptide(L)'
;MKLFLIVLLFGFSYAADSEWDELIDQGIEAAADDLIDKHLDVINIPDIEETFNEKILGIPYTIDLKVKGAQFWNVTSLKRKSHVSVLQDDKTGNVTFSLALGLDDFHFKVTNLFVHIFGMTITGSLSTQCASNALDFSISLITDDEGNCKAYLNWARVTDFSKFTVQLAPSGFLNWLAEHTASLILNDFSSKIINFINLNLTDELNVVLSKVDICNYIPV
;
A
#
# COMPACT_ATOMS: atom_id res chain seq x y z
N MET A 1 -25.16 3.20 -16.16
CA MET A 1 -25.77 2.12 -16.99
C MET A 1 -24.78 1.62 -18.05
N LYS A 2 -23.59 1.14 -17.63
CA LYS A 2 -22.57 0.54 -18.52
C LYS A 2 -21.79 -0.62 -17.89
N LEU A 3 -21.97 -0.92 -16.60
CA LEU A 3 -21.27 -2.04 -15.93
C LEU A 3 -22.02 -3.39 -15.99
N PHE A 4 -23.28 -3.39 -16.44
CA PHE A 4 -24.18 -4.55 -16.36
C PHE A 4 -23.98 -5.63 -17.45
N LEU A 5 -23.03 -5.45 -18.37
CA LEU A 5 -22.92 -6.32 -19.56
C LEU A 5 -21.76 -7.33 -19.52
N ILE A 6 -20.88 -7.29 -18.51
CA ILE A 6 -19.72 -8.19 -18.42
C ILE A 6 -20.07 -9.47 -17.62
N VAL A 7 -21.10 -9.43 -16.76
CA VAL A 7 -21.47 -10.54 -15.86
C VAL A 7 -22.26 -11.68 -16.56
N LEU A 8 -22.72 -11.50 -17.80
CA LEU A 8 -23.67 -12.42 -18.43
C LEU A 8 -23.09 -13.52 -19.34
N LEU A 9 -21.78 -13.70 -19.45
CA LEU A 9 -21.20 -14.61 -20.46
C LEU A 9 -20.44 -15.86 -20.00
N PHE A 10 -20.22 -16.11 -18.71
CA PHE A 10 -19.51 -17.32 -18.29
C PHE A 10 -20.39 -18.24 -17.47
N GLY A 11 -20.93 -19.23 -18.18
CA GLY A 11 -21.67 -20.35 -17.62
C GLY A 11 -20.76 -21.27 -16.81
N PHE A 12 -21.30 -21.74 -15.70
CA PHE A 12 -20.83 -22.83 -14.86
C PHE A 12 -19.87 -23.82 -15.53
N SER A 13 -18.62 -23.81 -15.10
CA SER A 13 -17.68 -24.92 -15.28
C SER A 13 -16.64 -24.91 -14.15
N TYR A 14 -16.52 -26.03 -13.43
CA TYR A 14 -15.59 -26.27 -12.34
C TYR A 14 -14.12 -25.92 -12.71
N ALA A 15 -13.66 -24.73 -12.34
CA ALA A 15 -12.26 -24.32 -12.24
C ALA A 15 -12.12 -23.19 -11.19
N ALA A 16 -12.40 -23.53 -9.94
CA ALA A 16 -12.78 -22.58 -8.88
C ALA A 16 -11.72 -21.54 -8.45
N ASP A 17 -10.45 -21.67 -8.86
CA ASP A 17 -9.41 -20.70 -8.47
C ASP A 17 -9.15 -19.60 -9.53
N SER A 18 -9.37 -19.88 -10.82
CA SER A 18 -8.99 -18.94 -11.90
C SER A 18 -10.01 -17.83 -12.16
N GLU A 19 -11.29 -18.07 -11.86
CA GLU A 19 -12.36 -17.09 -12.13
C GLU A 19 -12.34 -15.93 -11.12
N TRP A 20 -12.07 -16.22 -9.85
CA TRP A 20 -11.93 -15.20 -8.80
C TRP A 20 -10.69 -14.33 -9.00
N ASP A 21 -9.61 -14.96 -9.45
CA ASP A 21 -8.39 -14.28 -9.87
C ASP A 21 -8.68 -13.21 -10.94
N GLU A 22 -9.37 -13.59 -12.01
CA GLU A 22 -9.72 -12.67 -13.10
C GLU A 22 -10.69 -11.57 -12.64
N LEU A 23 -11.70 -11.91 -11.83
CA LEU A 23 -12.66 -10.95 -11.30
C LEU A 23 -11.98 -9.88 -10.42
N ILE A 24 -11.05 -10.30 -9.55
CA ILE A 24 -10.28 -9.39 -8.72
C ILE A 24 -9.36 -8.52 -9.59
N ASP A 25 -8.68 -9.10 -10.58
CA ASP A 25 -7.80 -8.35 -11.48
C ASP A 25 -8.57 -7.27 -12.27
N GLN A 26 -9.77 -7.58 -12.77
CA GLN A 26 -10.66 -6.60 -13.41
C GLN A 26 -11.12 -5.50 -12.44
N GLY A 27 -11.40 -5.85 -11.18
CA GLY A 27 -11.75 -4.88 -10.15
C GLY A 27 -10.60 -3.93 -9.83
N ILE A 28 -9.37 -4.45 -9.77
CA ILE A 28 -8.15 -3.65 -9.58
C ILE A 28 -7.95 -2.69 -10.76
N GLU A 29 -8.10 -3.17 -11.99
CA GLU A 29 -7.96 -2.35 -13.20
C GLU A 29 -9.00 -1.22 -13.23
N ALA A 30 -10.27 -1.53 -12.95
CA ALA A 30 -11.32 -0.51 -12.89
C ALA A 30 -11.08 0.54 -11.79
N ALA A 31 -10.56 0.12 -10.63
CA ALA A 31 -10.19 1.05 -9.56
C ALA A 31 -8.98 1.92 -9.95
N ALA A 32 -8.00 1.36 -10.65
CA ALA A 32 -6.86 2.11 -11.17
C ALA A 32 -7.32 3.17 -12.18
N ASP A 33 -8.20 2.83 -13.12
CA ASP A 33 -8.77 3.76 -14.10
C ASP A 33 -9.51 4.92 -13.41
N ASP A 34 -10.33 4.64 -12.38
CA ASP A 34 -11.04 5.67 -11.63
C ASP A 34 -10.09 6.60 -10.86
N LEU A 35 -8.96 6.08 -10.33
CA LEU A 35 -7.93 6.89 -9.68
C LEU A 35 -7.23 7.83 -10.68
N ILE A 36 -6.94 7.34 -11.88
CA ILE A 36 -6.35 8.14 -12.97
C ILE A 36 -7.33 9.24 -13.39
N ASP A 37 -8.58 8.89 -13.65
CA ASP A 37 -9.63 9.82 -14.07
C ASP A 37 -9.88 10.93 -13.04
N LYS A 38 -9.72 10.61 -11.74
CA LYS A 38 -9.86 11.57 -10.64
C LYS A 38 -8.57 12.32 -10.29
N HIS A 39 -7.46 12.07 -11.00
CA HIS A 39 -6.15 12.62 -10.68
C HIS A 39 -5.69 12.34 -9.24
N LEU A 40 -6.04 11.15 -8.75
CA LEU A 40 -5.66 10.64 -7.42
C LEU A 40 -4.49 9.65 -7.50
N ASP A 41 -3.87 9.54 -8.67
CA ASP A 41 -2.67 8.74 -8.95
C ASP A 41 -1.41 9.31 -8.30
N VAL A 42 -1.46 10.59 -7.88
CA VAL A 42 -0.44 11.29 -7.09
C VAL A 42 -1.03 11.75 -5.75
N ILE A 43 -0.45 11.30 -4.65
CA ILE A 43 -0.86 11.66 -3.28
C ILE A 43 0.17 12.63 -2.71
N ASN A 44 -0.25 13.87 -2.45
CA ASN A 44 0.59 14.86 -1.77
C ASN A 44 0.62 14.59 -0.27
N ILE A 45 1.82 14.52 0.31
CA ILE A 45 2.03 14.46 1.75
C ILE A 45 2.21 15.89 2.28
N PRO A 46 1.56 16.25 3.39
CA PRO A 46 1.82 17.52 4.07
C PRO A 46 3.31 17.74 4.35
N ASP A 47 3.74 19.00 4.29
CA ASP A 47 5.10 19.38 4.66
C ASP A 47 5.38 18.98 6.13
N ILE A 48 6.57 18.44 6.37
CA ILE A 48 7.03 18.01 7.70
C ILE A 48 8.19 18.90 8.12
N GLU A 49 8.14 19.45 9.33
CA GLU A 49 9.23 20.20 9.95
C GLU A 49 9.33 19.77 11.41
N GLU A 50 10.33 18.94 11.71
CA GLU A 50 10.49 18.28 13.02
C GLU A 50 11.95 18.33 13.47
N THR A 51 12.14 18.50 14.78
CA THR A 51 13.46 18.41 15.43
C THR A 51 13.44 17.26 16.43
N PHE A 52 14.22 16.22 16.16
CA PHE A 52 14.36 15.05 17.02
C PHE A 52 15.56 15.23 17.96
N ASN A 53 15.37 14.94 19.24
CA ASN A 53 16.46 14.91 20.22
C ASN A 53 16.65 13.48 20.70
N GLU A 54 17.66 12.79 20.17
CA GLU A 54 17.91 11.37 20.41
C GLU A 54 19.26 11.13 21.07
N LYS A 55 19.40 10.00 21.78
CA LYS A 55 20.69 9.58 22.35
C LYS A 55 21.22 8.34 21.63
N ILE A 56 22.29 8.50 20.85
CA ILE A 56 22.96 7.38 20.17
C ILE A 56 24.28 7.06 20.90
N LEU A 57 24.42 5.85 21.47
CA LEU A 57 25.60 5.50 22.27
C LEU A 57 25.86 6.48 23.45
N GLY A 58 24.80 7.03 24.05
CA GLY A 58 24.88 7.89 25.24
C GLY A 58 25.23 9.36 24.99
N ILE A 59 25.51 9.74 23.74
CA ILE A 59 25.74 11.13 23.33
C ILE A 59 24.41 11.70 22.84
N PRO A 60 24.01 12.91 23.28
CA PRO A 60 22.80 13.57 22.78
C PRO A 60 23.03 14.10 21.36
N TYR A 61 22.05 13.89 20.50
CA TYR A 61 22.03 14.37 19.12
C TYR A 61 20.72 15.07 18.81
N THR A 62 20.84 16.14 18.04
CA THR A 62 19.71 16.84 17.47
C THR A 62 19.70 16.55 15.97
N ILE A 63 18.54 16.13 15.47
CA ILE A 63 18.29 15.88 14.05
C ILE A 63 17.20 16.86 13.62
N ASP A 64 17.54 17.81 12.75
CA ASP A 64 16.54 18.71 12.15
C ASP A 64 16.12 18.15 10.79
N LEU A 65 14.84 17.87 10.63
CA LEU A 65 14.25 17.34 9.41
C LEU A 65 13.23 18.32 8.85
N LYS A 66 13.41 18.74 7.60
CA LYS A 66 12.38 19.44 6.83
C LYS A 66 12.15 18.74 5.51
N VAL A 67 10.89 18.40 5.26
CA VAL A 67 10.43 17.71 4.05
C VAL A 67 9.33 18.57 3.45
N LYS A 68 9.54 19.06 2.22
CA LYS A 68 8.52 19.85 1.50
C LYS A 68 8.24 19.32 0.11
N GLY A 69 6.97 19.37 -0.27
CA GLY A 69 6.50 18.88 -1.57
C GLY A 69 6.78 17.39 -1.73
N ALA A 70 6.41 16.62 -0.69
CA ALA A 70 6.49 15.17 -0.67
C ALA A 70 5.28 14.58 -1.40
N GLN A 71 5.51 13.57 -2.23
CA GLN A 71 4.50 12.96 -3.09
C GLN A 71 4.73 11.45 -3.18
N PHE A 72 3.66 10.68 -3.02
CA PHE A 72 3.58 9.31 -3.54
C PHE A 72 2.99 9.36 -4.94
N TRP A 73 3.47 8.51 -5.85
CA TRP A 73 2.84 8.37 -7.16
C TRP A 73 2.78 6.92 -7.62
N ASN A 74 1.97 6.67 -8.65
CA ASN A 74 1.80 5.39 -9.30
C ASN A 74 1.17 4.31 -8.40
N VAL A 75 0.22 4.74 -7.55
CA VAL A 75 -0.66 3.84 -6.79
C VAL A 75 -1.53 2.95 -7.70
N THR A 76 -1.68 3.36 -8.96
CA THR A 76 -2.36 2.64 -10.04
C THR A 76 -1.58 1.40 -10.52
N SER A 77 -0.31 1.24 -10.11
CA SER A 77 0.48 0.04 -10.38
C SER A 77 0.12 -1.15 -9.49
N LEU A 78 -1.02 -1.09 -8.78
CA LEU A 78 -1.52 -2.14 -7.90
C LEU A 78 -1.87 -3.38 -8.70
N LYS A 79 -1.38 -4.53 -8.24
CA LYS A 79 -1.60 -5.82 -8.88
C LYS A 79 -1.68 -6.90 -7.84
N ARG A 80 -2.32 -7.99 -8.21
CA ARG A 80 -2.35 -9.21 -7.41
C ARG A 80 -1.00 -9.91 -7.43
N LYS A 81 -0.57 -10.39 -6.26
CA LYS A 81 0.71 -11.09 -6.03
C LYS A 81 0.52 -12.56 -5.65
N SER A 82 -0.71 -13.01 -5.41
CA SER A 82 -1.07 -14.40 -5.12
C SER A 82 -2.41 -14.79 -5.76
N HIS A 83 -2.67 -16.09 -5.88
CA HIS A 83 -4.03 -16.56 -6.16
C HIS A 83 -5.00 -16.11 -5.05
N VAL A 84 -6.25 -15.87 -5.44
CA VAL A 84 -7.36 -15.59 -4.52
C VAL A 84 -7.78 -16.92 -3.91
N SER A 85 -7.68 -17.02 -2.58
CA SER A 85 -8.26 -18.13 -1.83
C SER A 85 -9.67 -17.78 -1.42
N VAL A 86 -10.63 -18.66 -1.73
CA VAL A 86 -12.04 -18.49 -1.38
C VAL A 86 -12.45 -19.61 -0.43
N LEU A 87 -13.03 -19.24 0.71
CA LEU A 87 -13.62 -20.15 1.68
C LEU A 87 -15.08 -19.79 1.83
N GLN A 88 -15.97 -20.73 1.51
CA GLN A 88 -17.40 -20.57 1.69
C GLN A 88 -17.87 -21.42 2.87
N ASP A 89 -18.63 -20.83 3.78
CA ASP A 89 -19.29 -21.55 4.86
C ASP A 89 -20.70 -21.96 4.42
N ASP A 90 -20.89 -23.24 4.13
CA ASP A 90 -22.16 -23.81 3.69
C ASP A 90 -23.33 -23.61 4.67
N LYS A 91 -23.05 -23.34 5.95
CA LYS A 91 -24.08 -23.17 6.98
C LYS A 91 -24.56 -21.74 7.10
N THR A 92 -23.65 -20.79 6.98
CA THR A 92 -23.95 -19.35 7.16
C THR A 92 -24.07 -18.62 5.83
N GLY A 93 -23.60 -19.22 4.72
CA GLY A 93 -23.52 -18.56 3.42
C GLY A 93 -22.40 -17.52 3.34
N ASN A 94 -21.59 -17.37 4.38
CA ASN A 94 -20.50 -16.40 4.42
C ASN A 94 -19.37 -16.81 3.48
N VAL A 95 -18.80 -15.83 2.78
CA VAL A 95 -17.69 -16.05 1.85
C VAL A 95 -16.49 -15.25 2.32
N THR A 96 -15.34 -15.92 2.49
CA THR A 96 -14.07 -15.29 2.86
C THR A 96 -13.10 -15.37 1.71
N PHE A 97 -12.56 -14.21 1.32
CA PHE A 97 -11.50 -14.07 0.35
C PHE A 97 -10.19 -13.80 1.06
N SER A 98 -9.10 -14.37 0.57
CA SER A 98 -7.74 -14.02 1.01
C SER A 98 -6.82 -13.90 -0.20
N LEU A 99 -6.06 -12.81 -0.29
CA LEU A 99 -5.08 -12.61 -1.34
C LEU A 99 -3.97 -11.65 -0.91
N ALA A 100 -2.91 -11.61 -1.70
CA ALA A 100 -1.85 -10.62 -1.61
C ALA A 100 -1.93 -9.64 -2.78
N LEU A 101 -1.82 -8.35 -2.48
CA LEU A 101 -1.66 -7.28 -3.46
C LEU A 101 -0.30 -6.61 -3.30
N GLY A 102 0.18 -5.95 -4.34
CA GLY A 102 1.36 -5.11 -4.29
C GLY A 102 1.44 -4.18 -5.48
N LEU A 103 2.16 -3.08 -5.30
CA LEU A 103 2.49 -2.12 -6.34
C LEU A 103 3.72 -2.63 -7.09
N ASP A 104 3.63 -2.70 -8.41
CA ASP A 104 4.80 -3.01 -9.23
C ASP A 104 5.82 -1.87 -9.23
N ASP A 105 5.35 -0.65 -9.01
CA ASP A 105 6.19 0.54 -9.13
C ASP A 105 5.78 1.61 -8.11
N PHE A 106 6.19 1.41 -6.86
CA PHE A 106 5.96 2.38 -5.79
C PHE A 106 7.11 3.38 -5.73
N HIS A 107 6.77 4.66 -5.88
CA HIS A 107 7.72 5.76 -5.76
C HIS A 107 7.27 6.77 -4.74
N PHE A 108 8.26 7.37 -4.12
CA PHE A 108 8.11 8.50 -3.22
C PHE A 108 9.14 9.56 -3.58
N LYS A 109 8.68 10.79 -3.81
CA LYS A 109 9.53 11.93 -4.15
C LYS A 109 9.36 13.02 -3.11
N VAL A 110 10.47 13.65 -2.75
CA VAL A 110 10.52 14.88 -1.97
C VAL A 110 11.22 15.94 -2.79
N THR A 111 10.56 17.07 -2.99
CA THR A 111 11.13 18.18 -3.77
C THR A 111 12.21 18.93 -3.00
N ASN A 112 11.95 19.24 -1.72
CA ASN A 112 12.92 19.89 -0.85
C ASN A 112 13.10 19.09 0.44
N LEU A 113 14.24 18.43 0.55
CA LEU A 113 14.72 17.77 1.75
C LEU A 113 15.79 18.65 2.40
N PHE A 114 15.67 18.84 3.70
CA PHE A 114 16.71 19.38 4.57
C PHE A 114 16.89 18.42 5.75
N VAL A 115 18.09 17.90 5.93
CA VAL A 115 18.47 17.11 7.11
C VAL A 115 19.73 17.70 7.70
N HIS A 116 19.68 18.09 8.97
CA HIS A 116 20.86 18.46 9.73
C HIS A 116 21.13 17.40 10.80
N ILE A 117 22.29 16.75 10.72
CA ILE A 117 22.71 15.71 11.68
C ILE A 117 24.25 15.68 11.78
N PHE A 118 24.81 15.58 12.99
CA PHE A 118 26.27 15.56 13.22
C PHE A 118 27.03 16.75 12.60
N GLY A 119 26.43 17.94 12.53
CA GLY A 119 27.03 19.09 11.86
C GLY A 119 27.09 18.98 10.32
N MET A 120 26.61 17.86 9.76
CA MET A 120 26.42 17.67 8.33
C MET A 120 25.03 18.18 7.96
N THR A 121 24.96 18.87 6.84
CA THR A 121 23.69 19.36 6.28
C THR A 121 23.49 18.73 4.91
N ILE A 122 22.43 17.94 4.78
CA ILE A 122 22.00 17.35 3.52
C ILE A 122 20.83 18.20 3.02
N THR A 123 20.98 18.75 1.82
CA THR A 123 19.91 19.47 1.14
C THR A 123 19.78 19.00 -0.28
N GLY A 124 18.55 18.95 -0.78
CA GLY A 124 18.31 18.52 -2.14
C GLY A 124 16.91 17.97 -2.36
N SER A 125 16.75 17.23 -3.45
CA SER A 125 15.55 16.42 -3.67
C SER A 125 15.85 14.95 -3.42
N LEU A 126 14.88 14.24 -2.89
CA LEU A 126 14.95 12.80 -2.65
C LEU A 126 13.96 12.10 -3.56
N SER A 127 14.37 10.99 -4.16
CA SER A 127 13.50 10.05 -4.84
C SER A 127 13.78 8.67 -4.29
N THR A 128 12.75 7.95 -3.88
CA THR A 128 12.86 6.58 -3.41
C THR A 128 11.92 5.68 -4.16
N GLN A 129 12.41 4.52 -4.59
CA GLN A 129 11.61 3.49 -5.24
C GLN A 129 11.60 2.23 -4.36
N CYS A 130 10.43 1.63 -4.15
CA CYS A 130 10.28 0.34 -3.48
C CYS A 130 9.96 -0.73 -4.52
N ALA A 131 10.93 -1.57 -4.83
CA ALA A 131 10.76 -2.62 -5.84
C ALA A 131 10.05 -3.89 -5.30
N SER A 132 9.91 -4.02 -3.98
CA SER A 132 9.34 -5.21 -3.34
C SER A 132 8.36 -4.77 -2.27
N ASN A 133 7.07 -4.89 -2.55
CA ASN A 133 6.02 -4.61 -1.58
C ASN A 133 4.87 -5.59 -1.76
N ALA A 134 4.31 -6.02 -0.63
CA ALA A 134 3.18 -6.94 -0.59
C ALA A 134 2.32 -6.66 0.64
N LEU A 135 1.01 -6.62 0.42
CA LEU A 135 -0.04 -6.50 1.42
C LEU A 135 -0.92 -7.74 1.30
N ASP A 136 -0.84 -8.62 2.29
CA ASP A 136 -1.79 -9.72 2.41
C ASP A 136 -3.02 -9.21 3.17
N PHE A 137 -4.20 -9.65 2.76
CA PHE A 137 -5.41 -9.43 3.55
C PHE A 137 -6.43 -10.53 3.36
N SER A 138 -7.40 -10.54 4.27
CA SER A 138 -8.59 -11.39 4.20
C SER A 138 -9.84 -10.59 4.48
N ILE A 139 -10.85 -10.75 3.61
CA ILE A 139 -12.16 -10.09 3.72
C ILE A 139 -13.24 -11.16 3.78
N SER A 140 -14.14 -11.06 4.74
CA SER A 140 -15.38 -11.83 4.80
C SER A 140 -16.54 -11.00 4.28
N LEU A 141 -17.37 -11.58 3.43
CA LEU A 141 -18.72 -11.11 3.15
C LEU A 141 -19.68 -11.87 4.05
N ILE A 142 -20.39 -11.13 4.89
CA ILE A 142 -21.35 -11.66 5.85
C ILE A 142 -22.73 -11.18 5.44
N THR A 143 -23.65 -12.11 5.20
CA THR A 143 -25.05 -11.77 4.94
C THR A 143 -25.85 -11.99 6.21
N ASP A 144 -26.55 -10.97 6.67
CA ASP A 144 -27.44 -11.10 7.84
C ASP A 144 -28.79 -11.75 7.47
N ASP A 145 -29.57 -12.10 8.49
CA ASP A 145 -30.88 -12.75 8.32
C ASP A 145 -31.91 -11.88 7.56
N GLU A 146 -31.65 -10.59 7.44
CA GLU A 146 -32.46 -9.63 6.68
C GLU A 146 -32.02 -9.52 5.21
N GLY A 147 -30.95 -10.23 4.83
CA GLY A 147 -30.37 -10.22 3.48
C GLY A 147 -29.41 -9.07 3.23
N ASN A 148 -29.00 -8.31 4.25
CA ASN A 148 -27.98 -7.27 4.09
C ASN A 148 -26.60 -7.91 4.10
N CYS A 149 -25.87 -7.76 2.99
CA CYS A 149 -24.47 -8.14 2.91
C CYS A 149 -23.59 -7.02 3.49
N LYS A 150 -22.59 -7.41 4.29
CA LYS A 150 -21.56 -6.53 4.83
C LYS A 150 -20.19 -7.15 4.59
N ALA A 151 -19.27 -6.36 4.06
CA ALA A 151 -17.87 -6.73 3.97
C ALA A 151 -17.15 -6.38 5.28
N TYR A 152 -16.30 -7.29 5.75
CA TYR A 152 -15.49 -7.14 6.95
C TYR A 152 -14.07 -7.60 6.68
N LEU A 153 -13.07 -6.75 6.96
CA LEU A 153 -11.67 -7.13 6.86
C LEU A 153 -11.29 -7.93 8.11
N ASN A 154 -11.03 -9.23 7.94
CA ASN A 154 -10.62 -10.12 9.02
C ASN A 154 -9.24 -9.76 9.53
N TRP A 155 -8.32 -9.51 8.60
CA TRP A 155 -6.95 -9.10 8.88
C TRP A 155 -6.34 -8.50 7.62
N ALA A 156 -5.38 -7.59 7.80
CA ALA A 156 -4.50 -7.09 6.77
C ALA A 156 -3.10 -6.89 7.35
N ARG A 157 -2.08 -7.22 6.56
CA ARG A 157 -0.68 -7.10 6.95
C ARG A 157 0.20 -6.85 5.74
N VAL A 158 1.08 -5.86 5.85
CA VAL A 158 2.22 -5.74 4.95
C VAL A 158 3.17 -6.91 5.24
N THR A 159 3.47 -7.71 4.22
CA THR A 159 4.34 -8.89 4.32
C THR A 159 5.71 -8.66 3.69
N ASP A 160 5.79 -7.73 2.73
CA ASP A 160 7.03 -7.27 2.15
C ASP A 160 6.98 -5.75 1.98
N PHE A 161 8.10 -5.10 2.29
CA PHE A 161 8.31 -3.67 2.10
C PHE A 161 9.82 -3.45 2.10
N SER A 162 10.46 -3.83 0.99
CA SER A 162 11.91 -3.93 0.89
C SER A 162 12.41 -3.55 -0.50
N LYS A 163 13.73 -3.67 -0.70
CA LYS A 163 14.46 -3.26 -1.91
C LYS A 163 14.27 -1.78 -2.24
N PHE A 164 14.41 -0.95 -1.21
CA PHE A 164 14.42 0.50 -1.37
C PHE A 164 15.69 0.97 -2.09
N THR A 165 15.49 1.73 -3.17
CA THR A 165 16.54 2.49 -3.84
C THR A 165 16.31 3.97 -3.57
N VAL A 166 17.29 4.63 -2.97
CA VAL A 166 17.27 6.06 -2.64
C VAL A 166 18.16 6.79 -3.62
N GLN A 167 17.68 7.90 -4.17
CA GLN A 167 18.42 8.82 -5.02
C GLN A 167 18.31 10.23 -4.47
N LEU A 168 19.43 10.94 -4.36
CA LEU A 168 19.55 12.30 -3.87
C LEU A 168 20.11 13.18 -4.99
N ALA A 169 19.44 14.30 -5.27
CA ALA A 169 19.94 15.29 -6.21
C ALA A 169 20.36 16.58 -5.47
N PRO A 170 21.47 17.23 -5.88
CA PRO A 170 22.33 16.91 -7.04
C PRO A 170 23.22 15.69 -6.79
N SER A 171 23.62 14.97 -7.85
CA SER A 171 24.52 13.83 -7.71
C SER A 171 25.94 14.28 -7.33
N GLY A 172 26.57 13.53 -6.43
CA GLY A 172 27.91 13.81 -5.95
C GLY A 172 28.42 12.67 -5.09
N PHE A 173 29.74 12.56 -4.87
CA PHE A 173 30.33 11.42 -4.14
C PHE A 173 29.75 11.25 -2.72
N LEU A 174 29.59 12.35 -1.98
CA LEU A 174 28.98 12.33 -0.64
C LEU A 174 27.49 11.91 -0.69
N ASN A 175 26.77 12.34 -1.73
CA ASN A 175 25.37 11.98 -1.91
C ASN A 175 25.22 10.52 -2.32
N TRP A 176 26.11 9.97 -3.16
CA TRP A 176 26.15 8.55 -3.48
C TRP A 176 26.37 7.67 -2.24
N LEU A 177 27.27 8.09 -1.34
CA LEU A 177 27.46 7.41 -0.05
C LEU A 177 26.21 7.50 0.83
N ALA A 178 25.58 8.67 0.89
CA ALA A 178 24.34 8.88 1.65
C ALA A 178 23.17 8.07 1.07
N GLU A 179 23.02 7.99 -0.24
CA GLU A 179 22.04 7.17 -0.96
C GLU A 179 22.20 5.69 -0.59
N HIS A 180 23.42 5.16 -0.71
CA HIS A 180 23.69 3.76 -0.40
C HIS A 180 23.41 3.46 1.08
N THR A 181 23.84 4.35 1.97
CA THR A 181 23.60 4.21 3.42
C THR A 181 22.11 4.29 3.74
N ALA A 182 21.38 5.23 3.16
CA ALA A 182 19.94 5.38 3.36
C ALA A 182 19.17 4.17 2.82
N SER A 183 19.53 3.65 1.64
CA SER A 183 18.98 2.40 1.12
C SER A 183 19.24 1.23 2.07
N LEU A 184 20.46 1.08 2.60
CA LEU A 184 20.77 0.02 3.57
C LEU A 184 19.93 0.16 4.84
N ILE A 185 19.83 1.37 5.40
CA ILE A 185 19.02 1.65 6.59
C ILE A 185 17.54 1.33 6.31
N LEU A 186 16.94 1.82 5.23
CA LEU A 186 15.54 1.54 4.92
C LEU A 186 15.26 0.04 4.77
N ASN A 187 16.18 -0.70 4.15
CA ASN A 187 16.05 -2.14 3.98
C ASN A 187 16.26 -2.91 5.29
N ASP A 188 17.18 -2.49 6.16
CA ASP A 188 17.42 -3.10 7.47
C ASP A 188 16.27 -2.82 8.46
N PHE A 189 15.71 -1.61 8.39
CA PHE A 189 14.59 -1.17 9.22
C PHE A 189 13.21 -1.52 8.63
N SER A 190 13.16 -2.15 7.45
CA SER A 190 11.91 -2.58 6.78
C SER A 190 10.99 -3.35 7.73
N SER A 191 11.54 -4.30 8.49
CA SER A 191 10.79 -5.08 9.47
C SER A 191 10.13 -4.22 10.55
N LYS A 192 10.81 -3.17 11.04
CA LYS A 192 10.25 -2.25 12.04
C LYS A 192 9.16 -1.37 11.44
N ILE A 193 9.35 -0.90 10.21
CA ILE A 193 8.35 -0.12 9.47
C ILE A 193 7.10 -0.97 9.25
N ILE A 194 7.28 -2.21 8.77
CA ILE A 194 6.19 -3.19 8.59
C ILE A 194 5.44 -3.41 9.90
N ASN A 195 6.16 -3.68 11.00
CA ASN A 195 5.55 -3.89 12.30
C ASN A 195 4.74 -2.67 12.74
N PHE A 196 5.28 -1.46 12.56
CA PHE A 196 4.59 -0.21 12.91
C PHE A 196 3.32 0.00 12.09
N ILE A 197 3.38 -0.18 10.76
CA ILE A 197 2.21 -0.07 9.87
C ILE A 197 1.14 -1.09 10.27
N ASN A 198 1.55 -2.34 10.51
CA ASN A 198 0.63 -3.44 10.81
C ASN A 198 -0.10 -3.30 12.16
N LEU A 199 0.34 -2.42 13.08
CA LEU A 199 -0.34 -2.21 14.37
C LEU A 199 -1.79 -1.76 14.20
N ASN A 200 -2.03 -0.85 13.24
CA ASN A 200 -3.35 -0.21 13.07
C ASN A 200 -3.95 -0.45 11.68
N LEU A 201 -3.24 -1.14 10.79
CA LEU A 201 -3.62 -1.28 9.38
C LEU A 201 -5.02 -1.88 9.19
N THR A 202 -5.33 -2.95 9.92
CA THR A 202 -6.63 -3.63 9.79
C THR A 202 -7.78 -2.72 10.22
N ASP A 203 -7.61 -1.98 11.32
CA ASP A 203 -8.65 -1.10 11.85
C ASP A 203 -8.91 0.09 10.92
N GLU A 204 -7.85 0.74 10.43
CA GLU A 204 -7.96 1.84 9.47
C GLU A 204 -8.61 1.40 8.15
N LEU A 205 -8.23 0.23 7.64
CA LEU A 205 -8.85 -0.32 6.43
C LEU A 205 -10.32 -0.69 6.66
N ASN A 206 -10.70 -1.22 7.82
CA ASN A 206 -12.11 -1.48 8.15
C ASN A 206 -12.95 -0.19 8.20
N VAL A 207 -12.39 0.92 8.70
CA VAL A 207 -13.08 2.24 8.67
C VAL A 207 -13.34 2.68 7.24
N VAL A 208 -12.39 2.48 6.32
CA VAL A 208 -12.58 2.77 4.89
C VAL A 208 -13.59 1.82 4.27
N LEU A 209 -13.46 0.51 4.54
CA LEU A 209 -14.34 -0.54 4.02
C LEU A 209 -15.81 -0.29 4.38
N SER A 210 -16.07 0.17 5.61
CA SER A 210 -17.44 0.47 6.08
C SER A 210 -18.16 1.56 5.30
N LYS A 211 -17.42 2.37 4.52
CA LYS A 211 -17.95 3.44 3.67
C LYS A 211 -18.18 2.98 2.23
N VAL A 212 -17.75 1.77 1.87
CA VAL A 212 -17.83 1.21 0.52
C VAL A 212 -18.76 0.00 0.52
N ASP A 213 -19.78 0.04 -0.33
CA ASP A 213 -20.70 -1.08 -0.50
C ASP A 213 -20.12 -2.11 -1.48
N ILE A 214 -19.19 -2.93 -0.99
CA ILE A 214 -18.49 -3.97 -1.76
C ILE A 214 -19.45 -5.06 -2.22
N CYS A 215 -20.53 -5.28 -1.49
CA CYS A 215 -21.53 -6.29 -1.79
C CYS A 215 -22.27 -6.02 -3.10
N ASN A 216 -22.31 -4.78 -3.57
CA ASN A 216 -22.86 -4.45 -4.89
C ASN A 216 -21.92 -4.80 -6.06
N TYR A 217 -20.64 -5.07 -5.79
CA TYR A 217 -19.63 -5.34 -6.81
C TYR A 217 -19.30 -6.82 -6.96
N ILE A 218 -19.61 -7.63 -5.94
CA ILE A 218 -19.35 -9.07 -5.94
C ILE A 218 -20.67 -9.79 -6.19
N PRO A 219 -20.80 -10.61 -7.25
CA PRO A 219 -21.97 -11.47 -7.42
C PRO A 219 -21.94 -12.54 -6.32
N VAL A 220 -22.75 -12.34 -5.28
CA VAL A 220 -23.00 -13.34 -4.22
C VAL A 220 -24.25 -14.14 -4.59
#